data_AF-A0A6C0CWQ5-F1
#
_entry.id   AF-A0A6C0CWQ5-F1
#
_cell.length_a   1.000
_cell.length_b   1.000
_cell.length_c   1.000
_cell.angle_alpha   90.00
_cell.angle_beta   90.00
_cell.angle_gamma   90.00
#
_symmetry.space_group_name_H-M   'P 1'
#
loop_
_entity.id
_entity.type
_entity.pdbx_description
1 polymer ?
#
loop_
_entity_poly.entity_id
_entity_poly.type
_entity_poly.pdbx_seq_one_letter_code
_entity_poly.pdbx_strand_id
1 'polypeptide(L)'
;MSYGYLICSVLILGYGGNFIANTLYYIYEKSIRMGIRGYYYVNFTKGELNENEKRIDDIESETVLQCNNYLKDIFFKMNWKVIEFITLIREYNKKTLRPKFHELTDNYFRKSIKVIHNGDEKYSFKNYKEALAKIDGEEKINYDFILHTNYHKTESKKNYTIISDKLINNYEDQMFPSDVGFIIFQLKTGDVKYDIDIKEPKNYLIKDNVLKSNFFKYYMRNTYNINIGDEFSITYMTNDMSTSTLNNPFFIKFNDIGITSFPIKKEEEKKEESLENRDIKRNLISNIINQEILKEHRD
;
A
#
# COMPACT_ATOMS: atom_id res chain seq x y z
N MET A 1 -14.33 -45.61 1.13
CA MET A 1 -13.84 -46.15 -0.16
C MET A 1 -12.85 -45.23 -0.92
N SER A 2 -12.72 -43.92 -0.64
CA SER A 2 -11.85 -43.04 -1.46
C SER A 2 -10.35 -43.05 -1.12
N TYR A 3 -9.94 -43.47 0.10
CA TYR A 3 -8.52 -43.53 0.47
C TYR A 3 -7.78 -44.73 -0.13
N GLY A 4 -8.46 -45.83 -0.45
CA GLY A 4 -7.85 -47.02 -1.05
C GLY A 4 -7.38 -46.80 -2.50
N TYR A 5 -8.15 -46.05 -3.30
CA TYR A 5 -7.80 -45.73 -4.68
C TYR A 5 -6.60 -44.78 -4.79
N LEU A 6 -6.41 -43.90 -3.81
CA LEU A 6 -5.29 -42.96 -3.76
C LEU A 6 -3.99 -43.66 -3.35
N ILE A 7 -4.06 -44.65 -2.46
CA ILE A 7 -2.90 -45.47 -2.08
C ILE A 7 -2.52 -46.44 -3.21
N CYS A 8 -3.49 -47.08 -3.86
CA CYS A 8 -3.22 -47.93 -5.02
C CYS A 8 -2.66 -47.14 -6.23
N SER A 9 -3.12 -45.91 -6.49
CA SER A 9 -2.57 -45.10 -7.59
C SER A 9 -1.14 -44.63 -7.33
N VAL A 10 -0.80 -44.28 -6.08
CA VAL A 10 0.57 -43.94 -5.68
C VAL A 10 1.50 -45.17 -5.77
N LEU A 11 1.02 -46.36 -5.41
CA LEU A 11 1.78 -47.60 -5.56
C LEU A 11 1.97 -47.99 -7.03
N ILE A 12 0.93 -47.92 -7.87
CA ILE A 12 1.03 -48.25 -9.30
C ILE A 12 1.92 -47.25 -10.05
N LEU A 13 1.83 -45.95 -9.73
CA LEU A 13 2.74 -44.94 -10.28
C LEU A 13 4.17 -45.09 -9.74
N GLY A 14 4.33 -45.49 -8.48
CA GLY A 14 5.63 -45.78 -7.88
C GLY A 14 6.30 -47.00 -8.52
N TYR A 15 5.58 -48.11 -8.70
CA TYR A 15 6.10 -49.33 -9.35
C TYR A 15 6.32 -49.15 -10.85
N GLY A 16 5.38 -48.50 -11.56
CA GLY A 16 5.53 -48.20 -12.99
C GLY A 16 6.66 -47.20 -13.27
N GLY A 17 6.78 -46.16 -12.45
CA GLY A 17 7.87 -45.20 -12.52
C GLY A 17 9.23 -45.81 -12.21
N ASN A 18 9.30 -46.71 -11.22
CA ASN A 18 10.53 -47.41 -10.87
C ASN A 18 10.94 -48.41 -11.97
N PHE A 19 9.99 -49.10 -12.59
CA PHE A 19 10.26 -49.97 -13.74
C PHE A 19 10.83 -49.18 -14.94
N ILE A 20 10.22 -48.05 -15.27
CA ILE A 20 10.69 -47.17 -16.36
C ILE A 20 12.06 -46.59 -16.03
N ALA A 21 12.27 -46.11 -14.80
CA ALA A 21 13.55 -45.56 -14.36
C ALA A 21 14.68 -46.61 -14.40
N ASN A 22 14.42 -47.82 -13.93
CA ASN A 22 15.38 -48.92 -13.99
C ASN A 22 15.68 -49.35 -15.43
N THR A 23 14.67 -49.35 -16.30
CA THR A 23 14.85 -49.66 -17.73
C THR A 23 15.68 -48.58 -18.42
N LEU A 24 15.40 -47.30 -18.16
CA LEU A 24 16.16 -46.18 -18.69
C LEU A 24 17.60 -46.16 -18.17
N TYR A 25 17.80 -46.46 -16.87
CA TYR A 25 19.12 -46.57 -16.27
C TYR A 25 19.93 -47.71 -16.90
N TYR A 26 19.27 -48.87 -17.13
CA TYR A 26 19.90 -50.00 -17.80
C TYR A 26 20.31 -49.67 -19.24
N ILE A 27 19.44 -49.00 -20.01
CA ILE A 27 19.75 -48.55 -21.38
C ILE A 27 20.93 -47.55 -21.36
N TYR A 28 20.90 -46.59 -20.43
CA TYR A 28 21.97 -45.62 -20.21
C TYR A 28 23.31 -46.30 -19.92
N GLU A 29 23.37 -47.18 -18.92
CA GLU A 29 24.58 -47.89 -18.53
C GLU A 29 25.12 -48.75 -19.68
N LYS A 30 24.25 -49.48 -20.38
CA LYS A 30 24.64 -50.28 -21.54
C LYS A 30 25.16 -49.44 -22.70
N SER A 31 24.60 -48.26 -22.95
CA SER A 31 25.07 -47.36 -24.01
C SER A 31 26.48 -46.82 -23.74
N ILE A 32 26.81 -46.47 -22.50
CA ILE A 32 28.15 -46.05 -22.11
C ILE A 32 29.14 -47.21 -22.31
N ARG A 33 28.82 -48.39 -21.76
CA ARG A 33 29.68 -49.58 -21.90
C ARG A 33 29.87 -49.98 -23.37
N MET A 34 28.82 -49.92 -24.19
CA MET A 34 28.90 -50.21 -25.62
C MET A 34 29.79 -49.21 -26.37
N GLY A 35 29.73 -47.92 -26.03
CA GLY A 35 30.61 -46.90 -26.61
C GLY A 35 32.09 -47.14 -26.28
N ILE A 36 32.38 -47.49 -25.02
CA ILE A 36 33.73 -47.83 -24.56
C ILE A 36 34.24 -49.07 -25.29
N ARG A 37 33.47 -50.18 -25.29
CA ARG A 37 33.86 -51.41 -25.99
C ARG A 37 34.04 -51.20 -27.49
N GLY A 38 33.19 -50.39 -28.13
CA GLY A 38 33.32 -50.03 -29.54
C GLY A 38 34.63 -49.30 -29.84
N TYR A 39 35.05 -48.38 -28.98
CA TYR A 39 36.33 -47.67 -29.11
C TYR A 39 37.52 -48.63 -29.00
N TYR A 40 37.53 -49.52 -28.01
CA TYR A 40 38.61 -50.49 -27.84
C TYR A 40 38.63 -51.55 -28.95
N TYR A 41 37.47 -51.98 -29.45
CA TYR A 41 37.37 -52.94 -30.55
C TYR A 41 37.92 -52.41 -31.88
N VAL A 42 37.81 -51.10 -32.13
CA VAL A 42 38.35 -50.47 -33.34
C VAL A 42 39.86 -50.27 -33.27
N ASN A 43 40.41 -50.08 -32.06
CA ASN A 43 41.80 -49.66 -31.87
C ASN A 43 42.78 -50.80 -31.52
N PHE A 44 42.30 -52.00 -31.16
CA PHE A 44 43.16 -53.13 -30.75
C PHE A 44 42.98 -54.38 -31.63
N THR A 45 44.04 -55.16 -31.81
CA THR A 45 43.95 -56.44 -32.54
C THR A 45 43.33 -57.53 -31.65
N LYS A 46 42.60 -58.50 -32.24
CA LYS A 46 41.81 -59.53 -31.50
C LYS A 46 42.59 -60.29 -30.40
N GLY A 47 43.91 -60.40 -30.49
CA GLY A 47 44.75 -61.04 -29.48
C GLY A 47 45.01 -60.18 -28.23
N GLU A 48 45.15 -58.86 -28.40
CA GLU A 48 45.42 -57.91 -27.30
C GLU A 48 44.16 -57.56 -26.48
N LEU A 49 42.98 -57.77 -27.06
CA LEU A 49 41.68 -57.58 -26.39
C LEU A 49 41.45 -58.59 -25.27
N ASN A 50 41.86 -59.85 -25.45
CA ASN A 50 41.63 -60.92 -24.47
C ASN A 50 42.55 -60.79 -23.25
N GLU A 51 43.77 -60.28 -23.40
CA GLU A 51 44.67 -60.04 -22.25
C GLU A 51 44.28 -58.79 -21.44
N ASN A 52 43.56 -57.85 -22.05
CA ASN A 52 43.19 -56.57 -21.42
C ASN A 52 41.72 -56.50 -20.99
N GLU A 53 40.93 -57.58 -21.09
CA GLU A 53 39.49 -57.59 -20.82
C GLU A 53 39.15 -57.07 -19.42
N LYS A 54 39.91 -57.52 -18.40
CA LYS A 54 39.74 -57.05 -17.01
C LYS A 54 39.99 -55.54 -16.86
N ARG A 55 40.97 -55.00 -17.59
CA ARG A 55 41.27 -53.55 -17.57
C ARG A 55 40.18 -52.74 -18.26
N ILE A 56 39.57 -53.29 -19.31
CA ILE A 56 38.45 -52.66 -20.02
C ILE A 56 37.22 -52.62 -19.11
N ASP A 57 36.93 -53.71 -18.39
CA ASP A 57 35.82 -53.76 -17.43
C ASP A 57 36.01 -52.78 -16.25
N ASP A 58 37.24 -52.59 -15.78
CA ASP A 58 37.57 -51.59 -14.75
C ASP A 58 37.31 -50.15 -15.26
N ILE A 59 37.73 -49.84 -16.49
CA ILE A 59 37.53 -48.53 -17.13
C ILE A 59 36.03 -48.25 -17.40
N GLU A 60 35.27 -49.27 -17.82
CA GLU A 60 33.82 -49.17 -17.95
C GLU A 60 33.15 -48.78 -16.63
N SER A 61 33.52 -49.48 -15.56
CA SER A 61 32.94 -49.29 -14.24
C SER A 61 33.27 -47.90 -13.68
N GLU A 62 34.52 -47.44 -13.86
CA GLU A 62 34.94 -46.11 -13.44
C GLU A 62 34.24 -45.00 -14.24
N THR A 63 34.09 -45.16 -15.55
CA THR A 63 33.43 -44.17 -16.41
C THR A 63 31.94 -44.05 -16.06
N VAL A 64 31.25 -45.18 -15.85
CA VAL A 64 29.85 -45.19 -15.41
C VAL A 64 29.70 -44.47 -14.06
N LEU A 65 30.62 -44.70 -13.11
CA LEU A 65 30.60 -44.03 -11.80
C LEU A 65 30.77 -42.51 -11.93
N GLN A 66 31.71 -42.06 -12.76
CA GLN A 66 31.95 -40.63 -13.00
C GLN A 66 30.73 -39.95 -13.64
N CYS A 67 30.13 -40.58 -14.66
CA CYS A 67 28.94 -40.03 -15.31
C CYS A 67 27.73 -40.01 -14.35
N ASN A 68 27.56 -41.03 -13.50
CA ASN A 68 26.52 -41.06 -12.48
C ASN A 68 26.67 -39.91 -11.47
N ASN A 69 27.89 -39.65 -10.99
CA ASN A 69 28.16 -38.55 -10.06
C ASN A 69 27.87 -37.19 -10.71
N TYR A 70 28.28 -37.00 -11.96
CA TYR A 70 28.00 -35.77 -12.70
C TYR A 70 26.50 -35.51 -12.89
N LEU A 71 25.74 -36.54 -13.28
CA LEU A 71 24.29 -36.43 -13.43
C LEU A 71 23.60 -36.14 -12.09
N LYS A 72 24.04 -36.78 -11.01
CA LYS A 72 23.51 -36.53 -9.66
C LYS A 72 23.65 -35.07 -9.25
N ASP A 73 24.80 -34.45 -9.53
CA ASP A 73 25.03 -33.03 -9.23
C ASP A 73 24.13 -32.10 -10.05
N ILE A 74 23.91 -32.42 -11.33
CA ILE A 74 22.97 -31.66 -12.19
C ILE A 74 21.55 -31.76 -11.64
N PHE A 75 21.08 -32.97 -11.34
CA PHE A 75 19.73 -33.17 -10.81
C PHE A 75 19.56 -32.49 -9.45
N PHE A 76 20.58 -32.50 -8.59
CA PHE A 76 20.53 -31.79 -7.32
C PHE A 76 20.37 -30.27 -7.51
N LYS A 77 21.17 -29.66 -8.40
CA LYS A 77 21.08 -28.23 -8.72
C LYS A 77 19.73 -27.86 -9.35
N MET A 78 19.22 -28.67 -10.27
CA MET A 78 17.91 -28.48 -10.89
C MET A 78 16.78 -28.54 -9.87
N ASN A 79 16.77 -29.56 -9.00
CA ASN A 79 15.76 -29.69 -7.96
C ASN A 79 15.77 -28.50 -7.00
N TRP A 80 16.95 -28.01 -6.62
CA TRP A 80 17.08 -26.83 -5.78
C TRP A 80 16.47 -25.58 -6.44
N LYS A 81 16.72 -25.37 -7.73
CA LYS A 81 16.14 -24.25 -8.51
C LYS A 81 14.62 -24.35 -8.64
N VAL A 82 14.09 -25.56 -8.81
CA VAL A 82 12.64 -25.79 -8.84
C VAL A 82 12.00 -25.47 -7.49
N ILE A 83 12.63 -25.84 -6.38
CA ILE A 83 12.15 -25.51 -5.02
C ILE A 83 12.14 -23.99 -4.80
N GLU A 84 13.19 -23.27 -5.21
CA GLU A 84 13.24 -21.80 -5.17
C GLU A 84 12.07 -21.20 -5.96
N PHE A 85 11.82 -21.69 -7.17
CA PHE A 85 10.74 -21.19 -8.03
C PHE A 85 9.34 -21.45 -7.45
N ILE A 86 9.09 -22.65 -6.92
CA ILE A 86 7.84 -22.98 -6.23
C ILE A 86 7.64 -22.08 -5.01
N THR A 87 8.71 -21.77 -4.29
CA THR A 87 8.67 -20.88 -3.12
C THR A 87 8.28 -19.46 -3.53
N LEU A 88 8.88 -18.92 -4.59
CA LEU A 88 8.51 -17.61 -5.14
C LEU A 88 7.06 -17.55 -5.61
N ILE A 89 6.58 -18.58 -6.31
CA ILE A 89 5.17 -18.68 -6.71
C ILE A 89 4.26 -18.72 -5.49
N ARG A 90 4.64 -19.44 -4.44
CA ARG A 90 3.88 -19.54 -3.20
C ARG A 90 3.84 -18.21 -2.44
N GLU A 91 4.94 -17.46 -2.41
CA GLU A 91 5.02 -16.12 -1.84
C GLU A 91 4.19 -15.11 -2.64
N TYR A 92 4.22 -15.19 -3.98
CA TYR A 92 3.44 -14.33 -4.87
C TYR A 92 1.92 -14.61 -4.75
N ASN A 93 1.52 -15.89 -4.70
CA ASN A 93 0.12 -16.30 -4.65
C ASN A 93 -0.49 -16.22 -3.25
N LYS A 94 0.32 -16.29 -2.18
CA LYS A 94 -0.13 -15.87 -0.86
C LYS A 94 -0.22 -14.34 -0.87
N LYS A 95 -1.41 -13.81 -1.18
CA LYS A 95 -1.81 -12.46 -0.73
C LYS A 95 -1.57 -12.42 0.78
N THR A 96 -0.41 -11.91 1.18
CA THR A 96 -0.10 -11.69 2.59
C THR A 96 -1.09 -10.66 3.08
N LEU A 97 -2.14 -11.10 3.77
CA LEU A 97 -2.94 -10.23 4.63
C LEU A 97 -2.00 -9.77 5.73
N ARG A 98 -1.38 -8.61 5.50
CA ARG A 98 -0.37 -8.07 6.40
C ARG A 98 -1.09 -7.54 7.65
N PRO A 99 -0.63 -7.91 8.84
CA PRO A 99 -1.09 -7.27 10.06
C PRO A 99 -0.93 -5.75 9.96
N LYS A 100 -2.00 -4.98 10.22
CA LYS A 100 -1.97 -3.50 10.22
C LYS A 100 -0.84 -2.92 11.09
N PHE A 101 -0.39 -3.67 12.11
CA PHE A 101 0.69 -3.23 13.01
C PHE A 101 2.02 -2.97 12.28
N HIS A 102 2.32 -3.66 11.16
CA HIS A 102 3.55 -3.39 10.41
C HIS A 102 3.59 -2.01 9.76
N GLU A 103 2.42 -1.40 9.47
CA GLU A 103 2.35 0.01 9.04
C GLU A 103 2.78 0.97 10.15
N LEU A 104 2.71 0.53 11.42
CA LEU A 104 3.08 1.33 12.59
C LEU A 104 4.53 1.09 13.00
N THR A 105 5.06 -0.13 12.88
CA THR A 105 6.36 -0.52 13.46
C THR A 105 7.51 -0.62 12.48
N ASP A 106 7.26 -0.75 11.17
CA ASP A 106 8.32 -0.93 10.18
C ASP A 106 8.38 0.26 9.22
N ASN A 107 9.54 0.92 9.20
CA ASN A 107 9.81 2.08 8.36
C ASN A 107 9.59 1.80 6.87
N TYR A 108 9.76 0.56 6.42
CA TYR A 108 9.57 0.20 5.01
C TYR A 108 8.10 0.26 4.57
N PHE A 109 7.14 0.06 5.48
CA PHE A 109 5.70 0.01 5.17
C PHE A 109 4.95 1.29 5.54
N ARG A 110 5.60 2.24 6.22
CA ARG A 110 5.01 3.53 6.58
C ARG A 110 4.67 4.34 5.33
N LYS A 111 3.42 4.79 5.27
CA LYS A 111 2.92 5.73 4.25
C LYS A 111 2.90 7.12 4.86
N SER A 112 3.74 8.00 4.31
CA SER A 112 3.98 9.36 4.80
C SER A 112 2.95 10.35 4.31
N ILE A 113 2.41 10.15 3.10
CA ILE A 113 1.46 11.08 2.49
C ILE A 113 0.09 10.40 2.42
N LYS A 114 -0.95 11.03 2.98
CA LYS A 114 -2.33 10.53 2.95
C LYS A 114 -3.27 11.60 2.41
N VAL A 115 -4.12 11.24 1.46
CA VAL A 115 -5.09 12.14 0.83
C VAL A 115 -6.46 11.85 1.43
N ILE A 116 -7.06 12.86 2.06
CA ILE A 116 -8.31 12.73 2.81
C ILE A 116 -9.45 13.45 2.10
N HIS A 117 -10.62 12.83 2.06
CA HIS A 117 -11.86 13.43 1.57
C HIS A 117 -13.05 13.00 2.41
N ASN A 118 -13.81 13.97 2.92
CA ASN A 118 -14.94 13.79 3.81
C ASN A 118 -14.66 12.87 5.02
N GLY A 119 -13.46 12.96 5.58
CA GLY A 119 -13.01 12.11 6.68
C GLY A 119 -12.40 10.76 6.27
N ASP A 120 -12.40 10.42 4.97
CA ASP A 120 -11.94 9.13 4.49
C ASP A 120 -10.57 9.20 3.82
N GLU A 121 -9.70 8.25 4.17
CA GLU A 121 -8.43 8.03 3.48
C GLU A 121 -8.70 7.42 2.09
N LYS A 122 -8.66 8.24 1.05
CA LYS A 122 -8.81 7.78 -0.34
C LYS A 122 -7.55 7.12 -0.87
N TYR A 123 -6.41 7.78 -0.63
CA TYR A 123 -5.11 7.35 -1.15
C TYR A 123 -4.02 7.55 -0.11
N SER A 124 -3.00 6.69 -0.17
CA SER A 124 -1.82 6.83 0.65
C SER A 124 -0.56 6.38 -0.08
N PHE A 125 0.47 7.22 0.02
CA PHE A 125 1.69 7.15 -0.76
C PHE A 125 2.92 7.12 0.16
N LYS A 126 4.02 6.55 -0.34
CA LYS A 126 5.29 6.54 0.39
C LYS A 126 6.11 7.80 0.11
N ASN A 127 6.07 8.28 -1.13
CA ASN A 127 6.96 9.33 -1.63
C ASN A 127 6.19 10.43 -2.36
N TYR A 128 6.73 11.65 -2.35
CA TYR A 128 6.18 12.81 -3.06
C TYR A 128 5.93 12.53 -4.55
N LYS A 129 6.88 11.86 -5.23
CA LYS A 129 6.77 11.54 -6.67
C LYS A 129 5.55 10.66 -6.99
N GLU A 130 5.26 9.68 -6.15
CA GLU A 130 4.10 8.80 -6.32
C GLU A 130 2.79 9.58 -6.14
N ALA A 131 2.75 10.46 -5.12
CA ALA A 131 1.60 11.31 -4.86
C ALA A 131 1.38 12.31 -6.01
N LEU A 132 2.44 12.94 -6.51
CA LEU A 132 2.39 13.92 -7.59
C LEU A 132 1.82 13.31 -8.88
N ALA A 133 2.32 12.13 -9.27
CA ALA A 133 1.85 11.44 -10.49
C ALA A 133 0.34 11.12 -10.48
N LYS A 134 -0.24 10.94 -9.27
CA LYS A 134 -1.66 10.67 -9.09
C LYS A 134 -2.50 11.95 -8.96
N ILE A 135 -1.99 12.97 -8.26
CA ILE A 135 -2.72 14.21 -7.98
C ILE A 135 -2.73 15.16 -9.20
N ASP A 136 -1.62 15.25 -9.93
CA ASP A 136 -1.49 16.09 -11.14
C ASP A 136 -1.86 15.35 -12.43
N GLY A 137 -2.29 14.09 -12.33
CA GLY A 137 -2.77 13.29 -13.48
C GLY A 137 -4.09 13.78 -14.06
N GLU A 138 -4.57 13.09 -15.11
CA GLU A 138 -5.75 13.49 -15.91
C GLU A 138 -7.07 13.55 -15.12
N GLU A 139 -7.19 12.84 -14.00
CA GLU A 139 -8.36 12.88 -13.13
C GLU A 139 -8.11 13.80 -11.93
N LYS A 140 -8.75 14.98 -11.90
CA LYS A 140 -8.76 15.85 -10.72
C LYS A 140 -9.35 15.09 -9.53
N ILE A 141 -8.49 14.63 -8.63
CA ILE A 141 -8.90 13.96 -7.41
C ILE A 141 -9.60 15.00 -6.51
N ASN A 142 -10.86 14.75 -6.16
CA ASN A 142 -11.55 15.55 -5.15
C ASN A 142 -11.08 15.13 -3.74
N TYR A 143 -10.38 16.04 -3.06
CA TYR A 143 -9.88 15.88 -1.69
C TYR A 143 -10.02 17.18 -0.91
N ASP A 144 -10.05 17.08 0.43
CA ASP A 144 -10.25 18.22 1.31
C ASP A 144 -8.93 18.74 1.87
N PHE A 145 -8.04 17.82 2.23
CA PHE A 145 -6.69 18.09 2.73
C PHE A 145 -5.79 16.85 2.57
N ILE A 146 -4.48 17.10 2.66
CA ILE A 146 -3.42 16.10 2.58
C ILE A 146 -2.66 16.09 3.92
N LEU A 147 -2.39 14.90 4.44
CA LEU A 147 -1.54 14.70 5.61
C LEU A 147 -0.14 14.33 5.15
N HIS A 148 0.85 15.05 5.63
CA HIS A 148 2.27 14.78 5.44
C HIS A 148 2.87 14.39 6.79
N THR A 149 3.20 13.12 6.99
CA THR A 149 3.82 12.61 8.22
C THR A 149 5.30 12.33 8.01
N ASN A 150 6.14 12.99 8.80
CA ASN A 150 7.54 12.61 8.96
C ASN A 150 7.65 11.63 10.13
N TYR A 151 8.11 10.42 9.82
CA TYR A 151 8.25 9.35 10.79
C TYR A 151 9.67 9.31 11.35
N HIS A 152 9.78 9.36 12.66
CA HIS A 152 11.07 9.14 13.31
C HIS A 152 11.44 7.64 13.23
N LYS A 153 12.73 7.35 13.03
CA LYS A 153 13.23 6.00 12.76
C LYS A 153 12.96 5.02 13.90
N THR A 154 13.03 5.49 15.14
CA THR A 154 12.96 4.67 16.37
C THR A 154 11.78 5.03 17.28
N GLU A 155 11.54 6.31 17.55
CA GLU A 155 10.52 6.77 18.50
C GLU A 155 9.25 7.30 17.83
N SER A 156 8.13 6.58 17.93
CA SER A 156 6.84 7.01 17.36
C SER A 156 6.29 8.32 17.94
N LYS A 157 6.65 8.67 19.19
CA LYS A 157 6.24 9.93 19.84
C LYS A 157 6.84 11.17 19.18
N LYS A 158 7.89 11.01 18.37
CA LYS A 158 8.57 12.07 17.62
C LYS A 158 8.15 12.10 16.15
N ASN A 159 7.04 11.46 15.79
CA ASN A 159 6.46 11.62 14.46
C ASN A 159 5.72 12.96 14.40
N TYR A 160 5.88 13.70 13.31
CA TYR A 160 5.25 15.00 13.11
C TYR A 160 4.40 14.97 11.85
N THR A 161 3.17 15.50 11.93
CA THR A 161 2.24 15.53 10.79
C THR A 161 1.73 16.95 10.46
N ILE A 162 2.05 17.42 9.25
CA ILE A 162 1.51 18.66 8.67
C ILE A 162 0.21 18.34 7.91
N ILE A 163 -0.78 19.22 8.06
CA ILE A 163 -2.01 19.21 7.26
C ILE A 163 -1.92 20.35 6.24
N SER A 164 -2.05 20.02 4.96
CA SER A 164 -1.97 21.00 3.87
C SER A 164 -3.08 20.82 2.85
N ASP A 165 -3.45 21.91 2.19
CA ASP A 165 -4.44 21.90 1.10
C ASP A 165 -3.83 21.53 -0.25
N LYS A 166 -2.49 21.52 -0.33
CA LYS A 166 -1.73 21.18 -1.52
C LYS A 166 -0.59 20.25 -1.16
N LEU A 167 -0.11 19.49 -2.14
CA LEU A 167 1.05 18.63 -1.97
C LEU A 167 2.30 19.51 -1.79
N ILE A 168 3.01 19.30 -0.67
CA ILE A 168 4.23 20.04 -0.34
C ILE A 168 5.45 19.20 -0.69
N ASN A 169 6.38 19.76 -1.47
CA ASN A 169 7.71 19.18 -1.67
C ASN A 169 8.61 19.49 -0.47
N ASN A 170 9.44 18.54 -0.05
CA ASN A 170 10.33 18.67 1.11
C ASN A 170 9.62 19.20 2.38
N TYR A 171 8.45 18.63 2.70
CA TYR A 171 7.68 19.03 3.87
C TYR A 171 8.43 18.82 5.20
N GLU A 172 9.46 17.97 5.22
CA GLU A 172 10.28 17.69 6.41
C GLU A 172 10.98 18.96 6.93
N ASP A 173 11.42 19.84 6.04
CA ASP A 173 12.11 21.10 6.38
C ASP A 173 11.16 22.17 6.95
N GLN A 174 9.84 21.95 6.85
CA GLN A 174 8.80 22.88 7.28
C GLN A 174 8.14 22.43 8.60
N MET A 175 8.56 21.30 9.16
CA MET A 175 8.01 20.73 10.39
C MET A 175 8.68 21.33 11.63
N PHE A 176 8.21 22.50 12.03
CA PHE A 176 8.61 23.12 13.30
C PHE A 176 7.57 22.80 14.38
N PRO A 177 7.98 22.22 15.53
CA PRO A 177 7.05 21.98 16.63
C PRO A 177 6.44 23.32 17.08
N SER A 178 5.15 23.30 17.41
CA SER A 178 4.48 24.46 18.00
C SER A 178 4.87 24.61 19.47
N ASP A 179 5.03 25.84 19.95
CA ASP A 179 5.28 26.12 21.37
C ASP A 179 4.00 26.03 22.24
N VAL A 180 2.88 25.62 21.64
CA VAL A 180 1.63 25.35 22.37
C VAL A 180 1.85 24.15 23.32
N GLY A 181 2.15 24.46 24.58
CA GLY A 181 2.49 23.46 25.60
C GLY A 181 1.39 22.42 25.90
N PHE A 182 0.15 22.87 26.10
CA PHE A 182 -0.99 22.04 26.49
C PHE A 182 -2.27 22.49 25.79
N ILE A 183 -2.92 21.50 25.17
CA ILE A 183 -4.24 21.65 24.60
C ILE A 183 -4.97 20.32 24.70
N ILE A 184 -6.23 20.37 25.12
CA ILE A 184 -7.14 19.22 25.12
C ILE A 184 -8.26 19.52 24.16
N PHE A 185 -8.59 18.53 23.32
CA PHE A 185 -9.75 18.56 22.44
C PHE A 185 -10.75 17.50 22.89
N GLN A 186 -12.03 17.87 22.92
CA GLN A 186 -13.14 16.97 23.17
C GLN A 186 -14.20 17.16 22.08
N LEU A 187 -14.58 16.09 21.41
CA LEU A 187 -15.65 16.07 20.42
C LEU A 187 -16.94 15.61 21.07
N LYS A 188 -18.01 16.38 20.87
CA LYS A 188 -19.37 16.00 21.27
C LYS A 188 -20.25 15.81 20.03
N THR A 189 -20.88 14.65 19.94
CA THR A 189 -21.91 14.33 18.94
C THR A 189 -23.05 13.59 19.64
N GLY A 190 -24.28 14.12 19.52
CA GLY A 190 -25.38 13.73 20.41
C GLY A 190 -25.03 13.92 21.88
N ASP A 191 -25.22 12.86 22.68
CA ASP A 191 -24.93 12.85 24.12
C ASP A 191 -23.56 12.26 24.49
N VAL A 192 -22.78 11.82 23.49
CA VAL A 192 -21.49 11.17 23.73
C VAL A 192 -20.35 12.17 23.52
N LYS A 193 -19.34 12.08 24.40
CA LYS A 193 -18.12 12.88 24.36
C LYS A 193 -16.91 11.97 24.10
N TYR A 194 -16.01 12.43 23.24
CA TYR A 194 -14.79 11.71 22.86
C TYR A 194 -13.59 12.63 23.05
N ASP A 195 -12.55 12.13 23.71
CA ASP A 195 -11.31 12.87 23.85
C ASP A 195 -10.45 12.71 22.59
N ILE A 196 -9.81 13.79 22.16
CA ILE A 196 -8.97 13.81 20.97
C ILE A 196 -7.55 14.15 21.40
N ASP A 197 -6.67 13.16 21.27
CA ASP A 197 -5.23 13.36 21.41
C ASP A 197 -4.61 13.70 20.04
N ILE A 198 -4.06 14.89 19.95
CA ILE A 198 -3.33 15.36 18.76
C ILE A 198 -1.81 15.26 18.90
N LYS A 199 -1.29 14.88 20.07
CA LYS A 199 0.16 14.72 20.32
C LYS A 199 0.63 13.35 19.87
N GLU A 200 -0.10 12.28 20.22
CA GLU A 200 0.31 10.92 19.90
C GLU A 200 -0.73 10.20 19.01
N PRO A 201 -0.31 9.30 18.09
CA PRO A 201 1.06 8.89 17.77
C PRO A 201 1.71 9.67 16.60
N LYS A 202 1.09 10.75 16.12
CA LYS A 202 1.45 11.44 14.87
C LYS A 202 1.86 12.91 15.01
N ASN A 203 1.71 13.47 16.21
CA ASN A 203 1.90 14.86 16.58
C ASN A 203 1.49 15.90 15.51
N TYR A 204 0.29 16.46 15.69
CA TYR A 204 -0.26 17.53 14.86
C TYR A 204 0.03 18.93 15.41
N LEU A 205 0.71 19.06 16.57
CA LEU A 205 1.14 20.34 17.15
C LEU A 205 2.37 20.89 16.41
N ILE A 206 2.14 21.30 15.17
CA ILE A 206 3.14 21.91 14.30
C ILE A 206 2.74 23.37 14.08
N LYS A 207 3.73 24.25 14.02
CA LYS A 207 3.55 25.66 13.73
C LYS A 207 2.75 25.85 12.42
N ASP A 208 1.80 26.78 12.44
CA ASP A 208 0.91 27.15 11.33
C ASP A 208 -0.02 26.05 10.81
N ASN A 209 -0.08 24.89 11.49
CA ASN A 209 -0.95 23.80 11.08
C ASN A 209 -2.43 24.15 11.29
N VAL A 210 -3.29 23.76 10.35
CA VAL A 210 -4.72 24.11 10.34
C VAL A 210 -5.60 22.86 10.39
N LEU A 211 -6.31 22.69 11.50
CA LEU A 211 -7.28 21.61 11.71
C LEU A 211 -8.67 22.07 11.23
N LYS A 212 -9.11 21.55 10.08
CA LYS A 212 -10.47 21.76 9.56
C LYS A 212 -11.46 20.75 10.16
N SER A 213 -12.76 21.00 10.08
CA SER A 213 -13.78 20.07 10.59
C SER A 213 -13.65 18.63 10.03
N ASN A 214 -13.26 18.46 8.77
CA ASN A 214 -13.08 17.13 8.17
C ASN A 214 -11.89 16.37 8.77
N PHE A 215 -10.91 17.04 9.39
CA PHE A 215 -9.86 16.38 10.16
C PHE A 215 -10.44 15.62 11.35
N PHE A 216 -11.43 16.20 12.04
CA PHE A 216 -12.07 15.56 13.19
C PHE A 216 -12.93 14.37 12.77
N LYS A 217 -13.60 14.44 11.61
CA LYS A 217 -14.26 13.27 10.99
C LYS A 217 -13.24 12.14 10.73
N TYR A 218 -12.09 12.49 10.13
CA TYR A 218 -11.00 11.55 9.89
C TYR A 218 -10.46 10.94 11.17
N TYR A 219 -10.24 11.74 12.21
CA TYR A 219 -9.74 11.29 13.49
C TYR A 219 -10.69 10.28 14.14
N MET A 220 -12.00 10.60 14.19
CA MET A 220 -13.01 9.70 14.76
C MET A 220 -13.08 8.37 14.02
N ARG A 221 -13.01 8.40 12.69
CA ARG A 221 -13.02 7.18 11.88
C ARG A 221 -11.75 6.36 12.06
N ASN A 222 -10.59 6.99 12.12
CA ASN A 222 -9.32 6.28 12.18
C ASN A 222 -8.98 5.76 13.60
N THR A 223 -9.32 6.52 14.64
CA THR A 223 -8.97 6.20 16.04
C THR A 223 -10.08 5.43 16.75
N TYR A 224 -11.33 5.87 16.61
CA TYR A 224 -12.48 5.27 17.29
C TYR A 224 -13.31 4.34 16.39
N ASN A 225 -13.05 4.30 15.08
CA ASN A 225 -13.83 3.55 14.10
C ASN A 225 -15.31 3.98 14.06
N ILE A 226 -15.56 5.29 14.24
CA ILE A 226 -16.91 5.89 14.23
C ILE A 226 -17.02 6.90 13.09
N ASN A 227 -18.07 6.76 12.28
CA ASN A 227 -18.44 7.75 11.27
C ASN A 227 -19.38 8.78 11.89
N ILE A 228 -18.92 10.02 11.99
CA ILE A 228 -19.73 11.13 12.49
C ILE A 228 -20.35 11.91 11.31
N GLY A 229 -21.58 12.41 11.49
CA GLY A 229 -22.25 13.28 10.53
C GLY A 229 -21.76 14.73 10.61
N ASP A 230 -22.58 15.66 10.10
CA ASP A 230 -22.27 17.11 10.16
C ASP A 230 -22.68 17.78 11.47
N GLU A 231 -23.40 17.06 12.35
CA GLU A 231 -23.85 17.55 13.65
C GLU A 231 -22.88 17.13 14.75
N PHE A 232 -21.82 17.91 14.90
CA PHE A 232 -20.88 17.76 16.01
C PHE A 232 -20.30 19.11 16.43
N SER A 233 -19.79 19.13 17.66
CA SER A 233 -19.09 20.27 18.22
C SER A 233 -17.76 19.84 18.80
N ILE A 234 -16.76 20.72 18.72
CA ILE A 234 -15.47 20.56 19.37
C ILE A 234 -15.38 21.55 20.51
N THR A 235 -15.17 21.04 21.71
CA THR A 235 -14.71 21.84 22.84
C THR A 235 -13.21 21.69 22.96
N TYR A 236 -12.48 22.78 23.12
CA TYR A 236 -11.05 22.72 23.41
C TYR A 236 -10.71 23.57 24.63
N MET A 237 -9.60 23.22 25.28
CA MET A 237 -9.05 23.92 26.44
C MET A 237 -7.56 24.19 26.21
N THR A 238 -7.13 25.43 26.40
CA THR A 238 -5.75 25.90 26.20
C THR A 238 -4.97 26.02 27.50
N ASN A 239 -3.68 26.39 27.42
CA ASN A 239 -2.77 26.59 28.55
C ASN A 239 -3.31 27.50 29.67
N ASP A 240 -4.09 28.51 29.30
CA ASP A 240 -4.71 29.49 30.21
C ASP A 240 -6.02 28.98 30.83
N MET A 241 -6.34 27.68 30.66
CA MET A 241 -7.59 27.05 31.09
C MET A 241 -8.85 27.66 30.46
N SER A 242 -8.70 28.50 29.42
CA SER A 242 -9.87 29.00 28.70
C SER A 242 -10.46 27.87 27.85
N THR A 243 -11.79 27.76 27.91
CA THR A 243 -12.55 26.75 27.16
C THR A 243 -13.40 27.42 26.11
N SER A 244 -13.37 26.89 24.89
CA SER A 244 -14.22 27.35 23.80
C SER A 244 -14.90 26.17 23.14
N THR A 245 -16.12 26.37 22.64
CA THR A 245 -16.88 25.35 21.92
C THR A 245 -17.20 25.86 20.52
N LEU A 246 -16.86 25.05 19.52
CA LEU A 246 -17.06 25.32 18.10
C LEU A 246 -18.04 24.31 17.52
N ASN A 247 -19.08 24.79 16.87
CA ASN A 247 -19.99 23.94 16.11
C ASN A 247 -19.50 23.82 14.67
N ASN A 248 -19.59 22.61 14.09
CA ASN A 248 -19.25 22.39 12.68
C ASN A 248 -20.10 23.27 11.74
N PRO A 249 -19.52 23.94 10.72
CA PRO A 249 -18.12 23.92 10.29
C PRO A 249 -17.23 25.00 10.94
N PHE A 250 -15.95 24.69 11.08
CA PHE A 250 -14.94 25.54 11.70
C PHE A 250 -13.53 25.16 11.20
N PHE A 251 -12.56 26.02 11.50
CA PHE A 251 -11.14 25.65 11.46
C PHE A 251 -10.41 26.18 12.69
N ILE A 252 -9.33 25.49 13.06
CA ILE A 252 -8.46 25.83 14.18
C ILE A 252 -7.03 25.91 13.64
N LYS A 253 -6.36 27.04 13.84
CA LYS A 253 -4.98 27.26 13.44
C LYS A 253 -4.08 27.32 14.68
N PHE A 254 -2.97 26.60 14.64
CA PHE A 254 -1.90 26.74 15.63
C PHE A 254 -0.99 27.92 15.25
N ASN A 255 -0.84 28.86 16.17
CA ASN A 255 0.11 29.96 16.08
C ASN A 255 1.30 29.69 17.01
N ASP A 256 2.22 30.64 17.11
CA ASP A 256 3.43 30.50 17.93
C ASP A 256 3.11 30.25 19.41
N ILE A 257 2.21 31.03 20.01
CA ILE A 257 1.97 31.02 21.47
C ILE A 257 0.61 30.41 21.84
N GLY A 258 -0.27 30.17 20.86
CA GLY A 258 -1.65 29.77 21.13
C GLY A 258 -2.39 29.31 19.90
N ILE A 259 -3.72 29.25 19.99
CA ILE A 259 -4.58 28.82 18.90
C ILE A 259 -5.58 29.91 18.54
N THR A 260 -5.93 29.96 17.25
CA THR A 260 -7.04 30.77 16.76
C THR A 260 -8.07 29.85 16.12
N SER A 261 -9.33 30.08 16.43
CA SER A 261 -10.43 29.30 15.88
C SER A 261 -11.50 30.18 15.29
N PHE A 262 -12.04 29.78 14.14
CA PHE A 262 -13.10 30.52 13.47
C PHE A 262 -14.24 29.56 13.07
N PRO A 263 -15.49 29.87 13.44
CA PRO A 263 -16.63 29.20 12.84
C PRO A 263 -16.74 29.62 11.37
N ILE A 264 -16.99 28.66 10.50
CA ILE A 264 -17.28 28.89 9.09
C ILE A 264 -18.80 28.94 8.99
N LYS A 265 -19.36 29.99 8.39
CA LYS A 265 -20.79 29.97 8.03
C LYS A 265 -20.96 28.88 6.96
N LYS A 266 -21.91 27.95 7.15
CA LYS A 266 -22.36 27.11 6.03
C LYS A 266 -22.80 28.07 4.93
N GLU A 267 -22.13 28.05 3.79
CA GLU A 267 -22.69 28.67 2.60
C GLU A 267 -24.03 27.97 2.38
N GLU A 268 -25.12 28.73 2.41
CA GLU A 268 -26.40 28.21 1.92
C GLU A 268 -26.13 27.76 0.49
N GLU A 269 -26.37 26.47 0.21
CA GLU A 269 -26.35 25.97 -1.15
C GLU A 269 -27.13 26.97 -2.00
N LYS A 270 -26.45 27.62 -2.95
CA LYS A 270 -27.14 28.35 -4.00
C LYS A 270 -28.00 27.31 -4.69
N LYS A 271 -29.27 27.20 -4.30
CA LYS A 271 -30.31 26.56 -5.10
C LYS A 271 -30.08 27.09 -6.49
N GLU A 272 -29.75 26.22 -7.44
CA GLU A 272 -29.71 26.63 -8.84
C GLU A 272 -31.02 27.37 -9.10
N GLU A 273 -30.94 28.69 -9.33
CA GLU A 273 -32.12 29.44 -9.78
C GLU A 273 -32.62 28.67 -11.00
N SER A 274 -33.81 28.06 -10.88
CA SER A 274 -34.47 27.36 -11.97
C SER A 274 -34.47 28.27 -13.20
N LEU A 275 -34.30 27.70 -14.40
CA LEU A 275 -34.27 28.47 -15.66
C LEU A 275 -35.43 29.48 -15.75
N GLU A 276 -36.60 29.10 -15.23
CA GLU A 276 -37.79 29.92 -15.14
C GLU A 276 -37.58 31.21 -14.31
N ASN A 277 -36.87 31.15 -13.19
CA ASN A 277 -36.57 32.34 -12.37
C ASN A 277 -35.53 33.25 -13.02
N ARG A 278 -34.60 32.72 -13.81
CA ARG A 278 -33.64 33.56 -14.56
C ARG A 278 -34.31 34.33 -15.69
N ASP A 279 -35.26 33.70 -16.37
CA ASP A 279 -36.00 34.34 -17.47
C ASP A 279 -36.97 35.41 -16.95
N ILE A 280 -37.63 35.18 -15.81
CA ILE A 280 -38.44 36.20 -15.13
C ILE A 280 -37.57 37.42 -14.75
N LYS A 281 -36.38 37.19 -14.20
CA LYS A 281 -35.46 38.26 -13.79
C LYS A 281 -34.92 39.05 -15.00
N ARG A 282 -34.61 38.38 -16.11
CA ARG A 282 -34.22 39.05 -17.37
C ARG A 282 -35.36 39.89 -17.94
N ASN A 283 -36.58 39.38 -17.91
CA ASN A 283 -37.77 40.12 -18.38
C ASN A 283 -38.11 41.33 -17.51
N LEU A 284 -37.87 41.26 -16.20
CA LEU A 284 -38.00 42.40 -15.29
C LEU A 284 -36.95 43.47 -15.60
N ILE A 285 -35.69 43.07 -15.80
CA ILE A 285 -34.60 43.99 -16.12
C ILE A 285 -34.83 44.68 -17.47
N SER A 286 -35.25 43.93 -18.50
CA SER A 286 -35.54 44.52 -19.82
C SER A 286 -36.73 45.49 -19.77
N ASN A 287 -37.75 45.20 -18.97
CA ASN A 287 -38.88 46.11 -18.78
C ASN A 287 -38.49 47.40 -18.05
N ILE A 288 -37.60 47.33 -17.05
CA ILE A 288 -37.10 48.52 -16.35
C ILE A 288 -36.29 49.41 -17.29
N ILE A 289 -35.37 48.81 -18.07
CA ILE A 289 -34.56 49.54 -19.05
C ILE A 289 -35.46 50.23 -20.10
N ASN A 290 -36.47 49.53 -20.61
CA ASN A 290 -37.40 50.11 -21.57
C ASN A 290 -38.23 51.26 -20.98
N GLN A 291 -38.59 51.18 -19.69
CA GLN A 291 -39.28 52.28 -19.00
C GLN A 291 -38.38 53.50 -18.76
N GLU A 292 -37.08 53.30 -18.53
CA GLU A 292 -36.11 54.40 -18.40
C GLU A 292 -35.85 55.09 -19.76
N ILE A 293 -35.67 54.33 -20.84
CA ILE A 293 -35.52 54.88 -22.19
C ILE A 293 -36.75 55.69 -22.62
N LEU A 294 -37.95 55.23 -22.28
CA LEU A 294 -39.19 55.95 -22.57
C LEU A 294 -39.36 57.24 -21.74
N LYS A 295 -38.67 57.36 -20.60
CA LYS A 295 -38.63 58.60 -19.82
C LYS A 295 -37.63 59.60 -20.41
N GLU A 296 -36.48 59.14 -20.87
CA GLU A 296 -35.47 60.00 -21.52
C GLU A 296 -35.90 60.56 -22.88
N HIS A 297 -36.91 59.96 -23.53
CA HIS A 297 -37.48 60.46 -24.80
C HIS A 297 -38.72 61.35 -24.63
N ARG A 298 -39.06 61.76 -23.41
CA ARG A 298 -40.17 62.70 -23.12
C ARG A 298 -39.73 64.08 -22.63
N ASP A 299 -38.43 64.33 -22.50
CA ASP A 299 -37.81 65.63 -22.23
C ASP A 299 -37.13 66.17 -23.52
#